data_AF-A0A6P1BRW6-F1
#
_entry.id   AF-A0A6P1BRW6-F1
#
_cell.length_a   1.000
_cell.length_b   1.000
_cell.length_c   1.000
_cell.angle_alpha   90.00
_cell.angle_beta   90.00
_cell.angle_gamma   90.00
#
_symmetry.space_group_name_H-M   'P 1'
#
loop_
_entity.id
_entity.type
_entity.pdbx_description
1 polymer ?
#
loop_
_entity_poly.entity_id
_entity_poly.type
_entity_poly.pdbx_seq_one_letter_code
_entity_poly.pdbx_strand_id
1 'polypeptide(L)'
;MGYGRFEGIDAARLLARLFAAARLHINFFQPSFKLKEKHREGAKVIKRYLPPATPYERALVHPSPDEVFKRRLLEIYRTLDPLALLGTDAGRPK
;
A
#
# COMPACT_ATOMS: atom_id res chain seq x y z
N MET A 1 -12.31 6.44 -10.44
CA MET A 1 -12.48 7.78 -9.86
C MET A 1 -12.72 8.75 -11.00
N GLY A 2 -13.97 8.91 -11.42
CA GLY A 2 -14.32 9.78 -12.55
C GLY A 2 -15.58 10.55 -12.19
N TYR A 3 -15.52 11.87 -12.43
CA TYR A 3 -16.64 12.82 -12.48
C TYR A 3 -17.25 13.25 -11.15
N GLY A 4 -16.47 14.04 -10.41
CA GLY A 4 -16.93 14.93 -9.35
C GLY A 4 -15.75 15.77 -8.90
N ARG A 5 -15.56 16.96 -9.47
CA ARG A 5 -14.45 17.84 -9.09
C ARG A 5 -14.65 18.23 -7.62
N PHE A 6 -13.81 17.66 -6.76
CA PHE A 6 -13.64 18.10 -5.38
C PHE A 6 -12.88 19.43 -5.41
N GLU A 7 -13.62 20.54 -5.45
CA GLU A 7 -13.05 21.89 -5.45
C GLU A 7 -12.92 22.43 -4.02
N GLY A 8 -11.79 23.06 -3.71
CA GLY A 8 -11.55 23.72 -2.42
C GLY A 8 -10.63 22.97 -1.45
N ILE A 9 -10.16 23.71 -0.43
CA ILE A 9 -9.17 23.26 0.56
C ILE A 9 -9.69 22.06 1.38
N ASP A 10 -10.97 22.05 1.72
CA ASP A 10 -11.55 20.98 2.54
C ASP A 10 -11.66 19.65 1.77
N ALA A 11 -11.95 19.73 0.48
CA ALA A 11 -11.96 18.59 -0.41
C ALA A 11 -10.55 17.98 -0.56
N ALA A 12 -9.53 18.84 -0.69
CA ALA A 12 -8.13 18.42 -0.69
C ALA A 12 -7.71 17.77 0.64
N ARG A 13 -8.15 18.31 1.79
CA ARG A 13 -7.89 17.71 3.12
C ARG A 13 -8.51 16.33 3.26
N LEU A 14 -9.76 16.15 2.79
CA LEU A 14 -10.43 14.86 2.82
C LEU A 14 -9.68 13.82 1.96
N LEU A 15 -9.31 14.20 0.74
CA LEU A 15 -8.52 13.33 -0.14
C LEU A 15 -7.16 12.99 0.49
N ALA A 16 -6.47 13.97 1.10
CA ALA A 16 -5.21 13.72 1.77
C ALA A 16 -5.32 12.70 2.90
N ARG A 17 -6.38 12.78 3.73
CA ARG A 17 -6.65 11.80 4.79
C ARG A 17 -6.94 10.41 4.21
N LEU A 18 -7.78 10.33 3.18
CA LEU A 18 -8.09 9.08 2.48
C LEU A 18 -6.82 8.43 1.90
N PHE A 19 -6.01 9.20 1.18
CA PHE A 19 -4.76 8.68 0.60
C PHE A 19 -3.75 8.30 1.66
N ALA A 20 -3.69 9.01 2.80
CA ALA A 20 -2.83 8.64 3.92
C ALA A 20 -3.22 7.27 4.50
N ALA A 21 -4.51 7.05 4.77
CA ALA A 21 -5.02 5.77 5.26
C ALA A 21 -4.82 4.64 4.23
N ALA A 22 -5.17 4.90 2.97
CA ALA A 22 -4.99 3.94 1.88
C ALA A 22 -3.52 3.55 1.69
N ARG A 23 -2.59 4.51 1.81
CA ARG A 23 -1.15 4.24 1.71
C ARG A 23 -0.69 3.29 2.82
N LEU A 24 -1.16 3.46 4.05
CA LEU A 24 -0.83 2.55 5.15
C LEU A 24 -1.43 1.17 4.90
N HIS A 25 -2.70 1.11 4.53
CA HIS A 25 -3.37 -0.16 4.26
C HIS A 25 -2.65 -0.96 3.15
N ILE A 26 -2.42 -0.33 2.00
CA ILE A 26 -1.80 -0.98 0.83
C ILE A 26 -0.36 -1.42 1.14
N ASN A 27 0.43 -0.59 1.82
CA ASN A 27 1.85 -0.91 2.02
C ASN A 27 2.08 -1.96 3.12
N PHE A 28 1.24 -2.01 4.15
CA PHE A 28 1.43 -2.88 5.30
C PHE A 28 0.59 -4.16 5.27
N PHE A 29 -0.55 -4.16 4.56
CA PHE A 29 -1.51 -5.27 4.65
C PHE A 29 -1.93 -5.86 3.30
N GLN A 30 -1.63 -5.22 2.16
CA GLN A 30 -1.99 -5.77 0.84
C GLN A 30 -0.77 -6.40 0.14
N PRO A 31 -0.76 -7.73 -0.05
CA PRO A 31 0.30 -8.39 -0.83
C PRO A 31 0.34 -7.87 -2.26
N SER A 32 1.55 -7.66 -2.77
CA SER A 32 1.77 -7.24 -4.16
C SER A 32 2.62 -8.25 -4.91
N PHE A 33 2.21 -8.54 -6.15
CA PHE A 33 2.99 -9.36 -7.08
C PHE A 33 4.04 -8.49 -7.75
N LYS A 34 5.30 -8.74 -7.42
CA LYS A 34 6.45 -8.10 -8.06
C LYS A 34 7.03 -9.02 -9.13
N LEU A 35 7.29 -8.47 -10.30
CA LEU A 35 7.90 -9.19 -11.42
C LEU A 35 9.34 -9.52 -11.05
N LYS A 36 9.69 -10.80 -11.04
CA LYS A 36 11.06 -11.28 -10.81
C LYS A 36 11.87 -11.18 -12.09
N GLU A 37 11.30 -11.69 -13.18
CA GLU A 37 11.95 -11.66 -14.49
C GLU A 37 10.90 -11.62 -15.60
N LYS A 38 11.34 -11.11 -16.74
CA LYS A 38 10.57 -11.14 -17.98
C LYS A 38 11.54 -11.34 -19.12
N HIS A 39 11.31 -12.36 -19.93
CA HIS A 39 12.07 -12.61 -21.15
C HIS A 39 11.12 -12.95 -22.30
N ARG A 40 11.67 -13.03 -23.51
CA ARG A 40 10.92 -13.30 -24.74
C ARG A 40 11.54 -14.49 -25.45
N GLU A 41 10.68 -15.42 -25.86
CA GLU A 41 11.01 -16.58 -26.70
C GLU A 41 10.24 -16.42 -28.02
N GLY A 42 10.91 -15.94 -29.07
CA GLY A 42 10.27 -15.60 -30.35
C GLY A 42 9.13 -14.58 -30.15
N ALA A 43 7.90 -14.98 -30.45
CA ALA A 43 6.71 -14.15 -30.26
C ALA A 43 6.14 -14.16 -28.82
N LYS A 44 6.58 -15.09 -27.95
CA LYS A 44 6.02 -15.29 -26.61
C LYS A 44 6.78 -14.47 -25.56
N VAL A 45 6.04 -13.79 -24.68
CA VAL A 45 6.60 -13.10 -23.50
C VAL A 45 6.30 -13.92 -22.25
N ILE A 46 7.35 -14.34 -21.55
CA ILE A 46 7.26 -15.13 -20.32
C ILE A 46 7.61 -14.23 -19.13
N LYS A 47 6.81 -14.29 -18.08
CA LYS A 47 6.98 -13.52 -16.85
C LYS A 47 7.02 -14.46 -15.65
N ARG A 48 8.06 -14.36 -14.82
CA ARG A 48 8.11 -15.02 -13.51
C ARG A 48 7.95 -13.97 -12.42
N TYR A 49 7.08 -14.24 -11.46
CA TYR A 49 6.82 -13.34 -10.34
C TYR A 49 7.49 -13.85 -9.06
N LEU A 50 7.79 -12.93 -8.15
CA LEU A 50 8.15 -13.27 -6.79
C LEU A 50 6.91 -13.77 -6.02
N PRO A 51 7.08 -14.57 -4.95
CA PRO A 51 6.00 -14.87 -4.02
C PRO A 51 5.29 -13.58 -3.56
N PRO A 52 3.97 -13.63 -3.34
CA PRO A 52 3.21 -12.48 -2.86
C PRO A 52 3.75 -12.05 -1.50
N ALA A 53 4.03 -10.75 -1.39
CA ALA A 53 4.46 -10.11 -0.14
C ALA A 53 4.08 -8.63 -0.19
N THR A 54 3.74 -8.08 0.96
CA THR A 54 3.47 -6.65 1.15
C THR A 54 4.75 -5.85 0.91
N PRO A 55 4.63 -4.57 0.49
CA PRO A 55 5.79 -3.67 0.45
C PRO A 55 6.55 -3.59 1.77
N TYR A 56 5.84 -3.61 2.91
CA TYR A 56 6.42 -3.67 4.25
C TYR A 56 7.32 -4.89 4.46
N GLU A 57 6.81 -6.10 4.22
CA GLU A 57 7.60 -7.35 4.37
C GLU A 57 8.84 -7.35 3.45
N ARG A 58 8.69 -6.85 2.23
CA ARG A 58 9.80 -6.71 1.28
C ARG A 58 10.85 -5.73 1.78
N ALA A 59 10.46 -4.62 2.40
CA ALA A 59 11.38 -3.63 2.93
C ALA A 59 12.21 -4.18 4.10
N LEU A 60 11.65 -5.05 4.94
CA LEU A 60 12.37 -5.65 6.07
C LEU A 60 13.50 -6.58 5.64
N VAL A 61 13.31 -7.31 4.54
CA VAL A 61 14.34 -8.23 3.98
C VAL A 61 15.25 -7.57 2.94
N HIS A 62 14.97 -6.34 2.54
CA HIS A 62 15.77 -5.63 1.55
C HIS A 62 17.10 -5.14 2.17
N PRO A 63 18.22 -5.23 1.44
CA PRO A 63 19.54 -4.85 1.98
C PRO A 63 19.78 -3.34 2.07
N SER A 64 19.07 -2.52 1.29
CA SER A 64 19.31 -1.07 1.22
C SER A 64 18.91 -0.27 2.48
N PRO A 65 17.75 -0.46 3.13
CA PRO A 65 17.42 0.29 4.33
C PRO A 65 18.23 -0.18 5.54
N ASP A 66 18.65 0.77 6.36
CA ASP A 66 19.34 0.48 7.62
C ASP A 66 18.40 -0.12 8.68
N GLU A 67 18.99 -0.67 9.74
CA GLU A 67 18.21 -1.31 10.82
C GLU A 67 17.36 -0.30 11.60
N VAL A 68 17.75 0.98 11.64
CA VAL A 68 16.95 2.04 12.27
C VAL A 68 15.64 2.24 11.49
N PHE A 69 15.70 2.29 10.16
CA PHE A 69 14.53 2.39 9.31
C PHE A 69 13.61 1.17 9.47
N LYS A 70 14.17 -0.04 9.48
CA LYS A 70 13.38 -1.27 9.68
C LYS A 70 12.69 -1.31 11.04
N ARG A 71 13.36 -0.87 12.11
CA ARG A 71 12.76 -0.73 13.45
C ARG A 71 11.60 0.24 13.46
N ARG A 72 11.73 1.41 12.82
CA ARG A 72 10.62 2.37 12.67
C ARG A 72 9.43 1.76 11.93
N LEU A 73 9.67 0.99 10.87
CA LEU A 73 8.58 0.29 10.17
C LEU A 73 7.86 -0.72 11.06
N LEU A 74 8.61 -1.46 11.90
CA LEU A 74 8.04 -2.39 12.88
C LEU A 74 7.20 -1.66 13.95
N GLU A 75 7.70 -0.53 14.45
CA GLU A 75 6.98 0.30 15.42
C GLU A 75 5.68 0.85 14.83
N ILE A 76 5.72 1.36 13.59
CA ILE A 76 4.52 1.81 12.87
C ILE A 76 3.55 0.63 12.69
N TYR A 77 4.01 -0.52 12.21
CA TYR A 77 3.14 -1.67 11.98
C TYR A 77 2.36 -2.07 13.25
N ARG A 78 3.00 -2.02 14.41
CA ARG A 78 2.37 -2.34 15.71
C ARG A 78 1.26 -1.37 16.12
N THR A 79 1.21 -0.16 15.57
CA THR A 79 0.17 0.83 15.88
C THR A 79 -1.00 0.79 14.89
N LEU A 80 -0.90 0.01 13.81
CA LEU A 80 -1.92 -0.01 12.76
C LEU A 80 -2.97 -1.11 13.01
N ASP A 81 -4.23 -0.73 12.88
CA ASP A 81 -5.35 -1.66 12.75
C ASP A 81 -5.85 -1.64 11.28
N PRO A 82 -5.78 -2.77 10.55
CA PRO A 82 -6.19 -2.83 9.15
C PRO A 82 -7.68 -2.49 8.93
N LEU A 83 -8.56 -2.76 9.89
CA LEU A 83 -9.99 -2.44 9.79
C LEU A 83 -10.24 -0.95 10.02
N ALA A 84 -9.56 -0.35 11.00
CA ALA A 84 -9.64 1.08 11.25
C ALA A 84 -9.16 1.91 10.05
N LEU A 85 -8.16 1.42 9.30
CA LEU A 85 -7.64 2.09 8.10
C LEU A 85 -8.59 2.07 6.90
N LEU A 86 -9.55 1.14 6.86
CA LEU A 86 -10.51 1.02 5.76
C LEU A 86 -11.73 1.93 5.95
N GLY A 87 -11.87 2.59 7.11
CA GLY A 87 -12.97 3.53 7.36
C GLY A 87 -14.32 2.86 7.16
N THR A 88 -14.56 1.71 7.79
CA THR A 88 -15.87 1.08 7.78
C THR A 88 -16.83 1.95 8.58
N ASP A 89 -17.45 2.93 7.92
CA ASP A 89 -18.66 3.59 8.39
C ASP A 89 -19.80 2.55 8.35
N ALA A 90 -19.80 1.59 9.27
CA ALA A 90 -21.03 0.94 9.71
C ALA A 90 -21.77 1.93 10.63
N GLY A 91 -22.26 3.04 10.08
CA GLY A 91 -22.95 4.05 10.89
C GLY A 91 -23.01 5.44 10.29
N ARG A 92 -23.65 5.60 9.12
CA ARG A 92 -24.36 6.87 8.84
C ARG A 92 -25.70 6.82 9.59
N PRO A 93 -26.01 7.69 10.57
CA PRO A 93 -27.40 7.94 10.91
C PRO A 93 -28.07 8.65 9.72
N LYS A 94 -29.36 8.33 9.49
CA LYS A 94 -30.24 9.02 8.56
C LYS A 94 -30.44 10.47 8.94
#